data_AF-A0A1I0X2N4-F1
#
_entry.id   AF-A0A1I0X2N4-F1
#
_cell.length_a   1.000
_cell.length_b   1.000
_cell.length_c   1.000
_cell.angle_alpha   90.00
_cell.angle_beta   90.00
_cell.angle_gamma   90.00
#
_symmetry.space_group_name_H-M   'P 1'
#
loop_
_entity.id
_entity.type
_entity.pdbx_description
1 polymer ?
#
loop_
_entity_poly.entity_id
_entity_poly.type
_entity_poly.pdbx_seq_one_letter_code
_entity_poly.pdbx_strand_id
1 'polypeptide(L)'
;MSKKGYQKRLPSVLPPAPRRPPAEESLTRTGGDAPRPSTTPLSPRSVRAPAPAPAPAPAATPTATPPAIATPIPPPTSAPVAQPVAAPVAAPVTVQPHSTTSPRARVLVSAAVLLGLVGLATAFVAVGRTGDDEPGGAPGAAPIQGGWPEAGASRTTTQVGADGVLDVTHWIHATEPLDELDVALPELPDGVSIDASAVEVVADGRRASGPAMLTFSSASYAFSDATRIRVSYQLSGAVELSSSAPDRGLVTTTTLDVSPVQGTDTRVVRSEAVLSLACAPTAETSLEPCGESDADDQWTVRLTGPDVGARVVAAVTVS
;
A
#
# COMPACT_ATOMS: atom_id res chain seq x y z
N MET A 1 -13.81 -58.07 8.72
CA MET A 1 -12.46 -57.47 8.86
C MET A 1 -12.63 -56.03 9.34
N SER A 2 -12.44 -55.77 10.64
CA SER A 2 -12.67 -54.45 11.25
C SER A 2 -11.39 -53.62 11.25
N LYS A 3 -11.40 -52.46 10.59
CA LYS A 3 -10.30 -51.48 10.62
C LYS A 3 -10.38 -50.68 11.92
N LYS A 4 -9.40 -50.89 12.81
CA LYS A 4 -9.22 -50.11 14.04
C LYS A 4 -8.66 -48.72 13.67
N GLY A 5 -9.39 -47.67 14.00
CA GLY A 5 -8.94 -46.29 13.87
C GLY A 5 -7.94 -45.94 14.97
N TYR A 6 -6.75 -45.50 14.58
CA TYR A 6 -5.77 -44.90 15.50
C TYR A 6 -6.04 -43.40 15.59
N GLN A 7 -6.66 -42.95 16.67
CA GLN A 7 -6.65 -41.53 17.05
C GLN A 7 -5.30 -41.22 17.72
N LYS A 8 -4.42 -40.55 16.98
CA LYS A 8 -3.17 -39.99 17.50
C LYS A 8 -3.52 -38.71 18.28
N ARG A 9 -3.56 -38.80 19.62
CA ARG A 9 -3.66 -37.61 20.49
C ARG A 9 -2.31 -36.90 20.49
N LEU A 10 -2.27 -35.67 19.98
CA LEU A 10 -1.12 -34.80 20.13
C LEU A 10 -1.06 -34.26 21.57
N PRO A 11 0.12 -34.25 22.22
CA PRO A 11 0.28 -33.67 23.55
C PRO A 11 0.16 -32.14 23.47
N SER A 12 -0.91 -31.61 24.04
CA SER A 12 -1.15 -30.18 24.18
C SER A 12 -0.32 -29.65 25.35
N VAL A 13 0.97 -29.39 25.12
CA VAL A 13 1.83 -28.68 26.08
C VAL A 13 2.11 -27.31 25.49
N LEU A 14 1.25 -26.34 25.80
CA LEU A 14 1.49 -24.93 25.52
C LEU A 14 2.60 -24.44 26.46
N PRO A 15 3.66 -23.78 25.95
CA PRO A 15 4.65 -23.15 26.79
C PRO A 15 4.02 -22.03 27.63
N PRO A 16 4.48 -21.81 28.87
CA PRO A 16 3.97 -20.75 29.73
C PRO A 16 4.24 -19.38 29.10
N ALA A 17 3.25 -18.48 29.19
CA ALA A 17 3.35 -17.12 28.68
C ALA A 17 4.54 -16.36 29.31
N PRO A 18 5.26 -15.52 28.54
CA PRO A 18 6.34 -14.71 29.06
C PRO A 18 5.82 -13.76 30.15
N ARG A 19 6.49 -13.74 31.30
CA ARG A 19 6.16 -12.85 32.42
C ARG A 19 6.41 -11.41 31.99
N ARG A 20 5.41 -10.54 32.18
CA ARG A 20 5.57 -9.09 32.04
C ARG A 20 6.71 -8.62 32.95
N PRO A 21 7.66 -7.80 32.46
CA PRO A 21 8.61 -7.13 33.33
C PRO A 21 7.84 -6.22 34.31
N PRO A 22 8.32 -6.08 35.56
CA PRO A 22 7.71 -5.18 36.53
C PRO A 22 7.76 -3.75 36.01
N ALA A 23 6.65 -3.02 36.22
CA ALA A 23 6.54 -1.60 35.90
C ALA A 23 7.65 -0.83 36.59
N GLU A 24 8.51 -0.17 35.82
CA GLU A 24 9.51 0.74 36.36
C GLU A 24 8.79 1.93 37.03
N GLU A 25 8.94 1.95 38.34
CA GLU A 25 8.50 2.98 39.25
C GLU A 25 9.13 4.31 38.82
N SER A 26 8.30 5.19 38.26
CA SER A 26 8.68 6.54 37.85
C SER A 26 9.12 7.35 39.07
N LEU A 27 10.42 7.40 39.32
CA LEU A 27 11.03 8.29 40.30
C LEU A 27 10.83 9.75 39.86
N THR A 28 9.84 10.40 40.47
CA THR A 28 9.71 11.86 40.56
C THR A 28 11.03 12.46 41.05
N ARG A 29 11.81 13.04 40.13
CA ARG A 29 13.02 13.80 40.44
C ARG A 29 12.63 15.25 40.76
N THR A 30 12.42 15.49 42.04
CA THR A 30 12.22 16.82 42.63
C THR A 30 13.53 17.63 42.61
N GLY A 31 13.44 18.84 42.06
CA GLY A 31 14.19 20.06 42.41
C GLY A 31 15.67 19.98 42.80
N GLY A 32 16.51 20.65 41.99
CA GLY A 32 17.88 20.99 42.38
C GLY A 32 18.52 21.95 41.38
N ASP A 33 18.25 23.26 41.56
CA ASP A 33 19.05 24.33 40.97
C ASP A 33 20.49 24.23 41.48
N ALA A 34 21.39 23.77 40.61
CA ALA A 34 22.83 23.79 40.83
C ALA A 34 23.47 24.82 39.88
N PRO A 35 24.37 25.71 40.38
CA PRO A 35 25.02 26.72 39.56
C PRO A 35 25.91 26.07 38.50
N ARG A 36 25.71 26.49 37.24
CA ARG A 36 26.52 26.09 36.08
C ARG A 36 27.99 26.50 36.31
N PRO A 37 28.96 25.58 36.29
CA PRO A 37 30.36 25.95 36.16
C PRO A 37 30.61 26.46 34.74
N SER A 38 31.14 27.68 34.64
CA SER A 38 31.66 28.27 33.41
C SER A 38 32.85 27.46 32.91
N THR A 39 32.63 26.51 32.00
CA THR A 39 33.71 25.84 31.29
C THR A 39 34.21 26.72 30.15
N THR A 40 35.36 27.33 30.37
CA THR A 40 36.19 27.98 29.35
C THR A 40 36.42 27.03 28.17
N PRO A 41 36.14 27.42 26.92
CA PRO A 41 36.42 26.59 25.76
C PRO A 41 37.94 26.45 25.59
N LEU A 42 38.45 25.24 25.77
CA LEU A 42 39.81 24.88 25.41
C LEU A 42 39.93 24.90 23.89
N SER A 43 40.84 25.74 23.38
CA SER A 43 41.17 25.82 21.96
C SER A 43 41.47 24.42 21.39
N PRO A 44 40.89 24.06 20.24
CA PRO A 44 41.18 22.79 19.58
C PRO A 44 42.67 22.73 19.23
N ARG A 45 43.36 21.75 19.82
CA ARG A 45 44.75 21.42 19.49
C ARG A 45 44.76 20.93 18.05
N SER A 46 45.38 21.68 17.13
CA SER A 46 45.60 21.25 15.75
C SER A 46 46.36 19.92 15.73
N VAL A 47 45.62 18.83 15.54
CA VAL A 47 46.19 17.52 15.23
C VAL A 47 46.50 17.54 13.74
N ARG A 48 47.79 17.49 13.43
CA ARG A 48 48.33 17.41 12.06
C ARG A 48 47.74 16.18 11.38
N ALA A 49 46.94 16.38 10.34
CA ALA A 49 46.39 15.29 9.54
C ALA A 49 47.51 14.40 8.99
N PRO A 50 47.40 13.06 9.09
CA PRO A 50 48.33 12.13 8.45
C PRO A 50 48.39 12.39 6.94
N ALA A 51 49.59 12.30 6.37
CA ALA A 51 49.78 12.44 4.94
C ALA A 51 48.95 11.37 4.18
N PRO A 52 48.28 11.74 3.07
CA PRO A 52 47.48 10.80 2.30
C PRO A 52 48.35 9.63 1.80
N ALA A 53 47.83 8.42 1.96
CA ALA A 53 48.46 7.20 1.46
C ALA A 53 48.57 7.27 -0.08
N PRO A 54 49.67 6.77 -0.68
CA PRO A 54 49.84 6.74 -2.12
C PRO A 54 48.71 5.95 -2.79
N ALA A 55 48.19 6.50 -3.89
CA ALA A 55 47.09 5.90 -4.64
C ALA A 55 47.48 4.50 -5.16
N PRO A 56 46.59 3.50 -5.06
CA PRO A 56 46.83 2.18 -5.62
C PRO A 56 47.00 2.25 -7.15
N ALA A 57 47.97 1.49 -7.66
CA ALA A 57 48.26 1.40 -9.08
C ALA A 57 47.03 0.87 -9.86
N PRO A 58 46.76 1.40 -11.07
CA PRO A 58 45.61 0.98 -11.86
C PRO A 58 45.68 -0.51 -12.21
N ALA A 59 44.62 -1.25 -11.85
CA ALA A 59 44.47 -2.66 -12.19
C ALA A 59 44.35 -2.84 -13.70
N ALA A 60 45.06 -3.85 -14.23
CA ALA A 60 45.07 -4.18 -15.65
C ALA A 60 43.65 -4.52 -16.13
N THR A 61 43.26 -3.93 -17.25
CA THR A 61 41.96 -4.12 -17.88
C THR A 61 41.85 -5.56 -18.41
N PRO A 62 40.82 -6.34 -18.03
CA PRO A 62 40.63 -7.69 -18.57
C PRO A 62 40.32 -7.62 -20.07
N THR A 63 41.08 -8.37 -20.85
CA THR A 63 40.86 -8.55 -22.30
C THR A 63 39.50 -9.21 -22.52
N ALA A 64 38.61 -8.53 -23.24
CA ALA A 64 37.28 -9.03 -23.55
C ALA A 64 37.38 -10.27 -24.47
N THR A 65 36.89 -11.41 -23.97
CA THR A 65 36.68 -12.62 -24.76
C THR A 65 35.57 -12.36 -25.80
N PRO A 66 35.78 -12.66 -27.09
CA PRO A 66 34.77 -12.47 -28.12
C PRO A 66 33.51 -13.33 -27.86
N PRO A 67 32.31 -12.80 -28.12
CA PRO A 67 31.07 -13.50 -27.88
C PRO A 67 30.95 -14.75 -28.77
N ALA A 68 30.55 -15.87 -28.17
CA ALA A 68 30.25 -17.10 -28.88
C ALA A 68 29.06 -16.88 -29.82
N ILE A 69 29.28 -17.21 -31.11
CA ILE A 69 28.24 -17.17 -32.14
C ILE A 69 27.17 -18.21 -31.76
N ALA A 70 25.99 -17.73 -31.37
CA ALA A 70 24.85 -18.58 -31.06
C ALA A 70 24.36 -19.29 -32.33
N THR A 71 24.32 -20.61 -32.29
CA THR A 71 23.70 -21.46 -33.32
C THR A 71 22.21 -21.12 -33.44
N PRO A 72 21.66 -20.99 -34.67
CA PRO A 72 20.25 -20.69 -34.89
C PRO A 72 19.35 -21.79 -34.32
N ILE A 73 18.41 -21.39 -33.47
CA ILE A 73 17.38 -22.27 -32.88
C ILE A 73 16.35 -22.59 -33.97
N PRO A 74 15.99 -23.88 -34.19
CA PRO A 74 14.98 -24.26 -35.17
C PRO A 74 13.59 -23.71 -34.78
N PRO A 75 12.74 -23.37 -35.77
CA PRO A 75 11.41 -22.85 -35.51
C PRO A 75 10.54 -23.88 -34.77
N PRO A 76 9.66 -23.44 -33.86
CA PRO A 76 8.78 -24.35 -33.13
C PRO A 76 7.79 -25.04 -34.08
N THR A 77 7.82 -26.37 -34.06
CA THR A 77 6.81 -27.22 -34.71
C THR A 77 5.44 -26.90 -34.15
N SER A 78 4.55 -26.35 -34.99
CA SER A 78 3.18 -26.02 -34.62
C SER A 78 2.41 -27.29 -34.22
N ALA A 79 1.98 -27.36 -32.96
CA ALA A 79 1.08 -28.41 -32.50
C ALA A 79 -0.31 -28.24 -33.15
N PRO A 80 -1.02 -29.33 -33.47
CA PRO A 80 -2.35 -29.28 -34.07
C PRO A 80 -3.36 -28.64 -33.11
N VAL A 81 -4.02 -27.59 -33.58
CA VAL A 81 -5.12 -26.90 -32.90
C VAL A 81 -6.31 -27.86 -32.76
N ALA A 82 -6.67 -28.21 -31.53
CA ALA A 82 -7.88 -28.96 -31.24
C ALA A 82 -9.11 -28.10 -31.57
N GLN A 83 -10.00 -28.64 -32.42
CA GLN A 83 -11.26 -27.98 -32.77
C GLN A 83 -12.17 -27.87 -31.52
N PRO A 84 -12.81 -26.71 -31.29
CA PRO A 84 -13.77 -26.54 -30.21
C PRO A 84 -15.00 -27.44 -30.44
N VAL A 85 -15.27 -28.33 -29.49
CA VAL A 85 -16.52 -29.09 -29.44
C VAL A 85 -17.63 -28.11 -29.03
N ALA A 86 -18.64 -27.97 -29.90
CA ALA A 86 -19.78 -27.09 -29.68
C ALA A 86 -20.50 -27.42 -28.36
N ALA A 87 -20.67 -26.40 -27.51
CA ALA A 87 -21.47 -26.50 -26.30
C ALA A 87 -22.97 -26.65 -26.64
N PRO A 88 -23.73 -27.45 -25.87
CA PRO A 88 -25.17 -27.58 -26.04
C PRO A 88 -25.87 -26.26 -25.72
N VAL A 89 -26.69 -25.80 -26.66
CA VAL A 89 -27.58 -24.63 -26.53
C VAL A 89 -28.64 -24.96 -25.48
N ALA A 90 -28.54 -24.35 -24.29
CA ALA A 90 -29.59 -24.39 -23.30
C ALA A 90 -30.75 -23.46 -23.73
N ALA A 91 -31.97 -23.98 -23.70
CA ALA A 91 -33.19 -23.26 -24.06
C ALA A 91 -33.46 -22.07 -23.13
N PRO A 92 -34.12 -21.00 -23.62
CA PRO A 92 -34.48 -19.85 -22.80
C PRO A 92 -35.52 -20.22 -21.74
N VAL A 93 -35.14 -20.11 -20.47
CA VAL A 93 -36.09 -20.18 -19.34
C VAL A 93 -36.83 -18.85 -19.27
N THR A 94 -38.10 -18.87 -19.65
CA THR A 94 -39.02 -17.74 -19.50
C THR A 94 -39.39 -17.59 -18.02
N VAL A 95 -38.81 -16.60 -17.33
CA VAL A 95 -39.23 -16.24 -15.97
C VAL A 95 -40.52 -15.42 -16.07
N GLN A 96 -41.64 -16.00 -15.62
CA GLN A 96 -42.93 -15.29 -15.50
C GLN A 96 -42.90 -14.33 -14.29
N PRO A 97 -43.18 -13.03 -14.46
CA PRO A 97 -43.38 -12.11 -13.34
C PRO A 97 -44.73 -12.39 -12.66
N HIS A 98 -44.68 -12.94 -11.43
CA HIS A 98 -45.86 -13.06 -10.58
C HIS A 98 -46.14 -11.71 -9.92
N SER A 99 -47.01 -10.91 -10.54
CA SER A 99 -47.58 -9.70 -9.94
C SER A 99 -48.96 -10.04 -9.35
N THR A 100 -48.99 -10.40 -8.08
CA THR A 100 -50.23 -10.47 -7.30
C THR A 100 -50.47 -9.12 -6.64
N THR A 101 -51.11 -8.20 -7.36
CA THR A 101 -51.62 -6.95 -6.78
C THR A 101 -53.14 -6.99 -6.82
N SER A 102 -53.76 -7.11 -5.64
CA SER A 102 -55.21 -7.25 -5.50
C SER A 102 -55.95 -5.95 -5.89
N PRO A 103 -57.08 -6.01 -6.61
CA PRO A 103 -57.81 -4.84 -7.05
C PRO A 103 -59.04 -4.57 -6.16
N ARG A 104 -58.87 -4.17 -4.89
CA ARG A 104 -59.99 -3.69 -4.04
C ARG A 104 -59.55 -2.67 -2.97
N ALA A 105 -58.99 -1.53 -3.39
CA ALA A 105 -58.86 -0.36 -2.52
C ALA A 105 -58.70 0.94 -3.33
N ARG A 106 -59.62 1.18 -4.26
CA ARG A 106 -59.91 2.55 -4.74
C ARG A 106 -61.24 2.92 -4.14
N VAL A 107 -61.30 4.00 -3.35
CA VAL A 107 -62.41 4.99 -3.36
C VAL A 107 -62.27 6.11 -2.30
N LEU A 108 -61.36 6.09 -1.31
CA LEU A 108 -61.37 7.16 -0.27
C LEU A 108 -60.01 7.78 0.15
N VAL A 109 -59.06 7.97 -0.78
CA VAL A 109 -57.83 8.76 -0.47
C VAL A 109 -57.38 9.64 -1.64
N SER A 110 -58.32 10.29 -2.34
CA SER A 110 -57.99 11.24 -3.43
C SER A 110 -58.16 12.71 -3.04
N ALA A 111 -58.72 13.03 -1.88
CA ALA A 111 -58.91 14.41 -1.42
C ALA A 111 -57.80 14.92 -0.48
N ALA A 112 -57.06 14.04 0.21
CA ALA A 112 -55.98 14.44 1.12
C ALA A 112 -54.63 14.70 0.40
N VAL A 113 -54.43 14.10 -0.78
CA VAL A 113 -53.16 14.22 -1.53
C VAL A 113 -53.06 15.56 -2.27
N LEU A 114 -54.17 16.16 -2.70
CA LEU A 114 -54.16 17.45 -3.40
C LEU A 114 -53.97 18.65 -2.46
N LEU A 115 -54.43 18.59 -1.21
CA LEU A 115 -54.12 19.61 -0.20
C LEU A 115 -52.72 19.42 0.43
N GLY A 116 -52.21 18.18 0.47
CA GLY A 116 -50.82 17.89 0.86
C GLY A 116 -49.79 18.36 -0.17
N LEU A 117 -50.08 18.27 -1.47
CA LEU A 117 -49.15 18.65 -2.53
C LEU A 117 -48.99 20.17 -2.71
N VAL A 118 -49.99 20.98 -2.37
CA VAL A 118 -49.84 22.46 -2.42
C VAL A 118 -49.14 23.00 -1.17
N GLY A 119 -49.28 22.35 -0.01
CA GLY A 119 -48.53 22.67 1.21
C GLY A 119 -47.07 22.21 1.18
N LEU A 120 -46.75 21.09 0.52
CA LEU A 120 -45.36 20.65 0.32
C LEU A 120 -44.64 21.41 -0.78
N ALA A 121 -45.35 22.00 -1.75
CA ALA A 121 -44.71 22.81 -2.80
C ALA A 121 -44.17 24.16 -2.28
N THR A 122 -44.76 24.76 -1.23
CA THR A 122 -44.24 26.01 -0.64
C THR A 122 -43.19 25.77 0.45
N ALA A 123 -43.23 24.63 1.14
CA ALA A 123 -42.17 24.24 2.07
C ALA A 123 -40.88 23.78 1.33
N PHE A 124 -40.99 23.22 0.12
CA PHE A 124 -39.80 22.80 -0.64
C PHE A 124 -39.07 23.95 -1.34
N VAL A 125 -39.77 25.05 -1.66
CA VAL A 125 -39.14 26.23 -2.29
C VAL A 125 -38.41 27.12 -1.27
N ALA A 126 -38.67 26.95 0.03
CA ALA A 126 -37.92 27.63 1.10
C ALA A 126 -36.69 26.85 1.59
N VAL A 127 -36.58 25.55 1.30
CA VAL A 127 -35.37 24.74 1.61
C VAL A 127 -34.45 24.59 0.40
N GLY A 128 -34.94 24.78 -0.83
CA GLY A 128 -34.13 24.73 -2.06
C GLY A 128 -33.34 26.00 -2.40
N ARG A 129 -33.01 26.86 -1.44
CA ARG A 129 -32.28 28.14 -1.67
C ARG A 129 -31.11 28.42 -0.74
N THR A 130 -30.65 27.42 0.01
CA THR A 130 -29.38 27.51 0.76
C THR A 130 -28.61 26.22 0.55
N GLY A 131 -27.58 26.32 -0.26
CA GLY A 131 -26.77 25.19 -0.71
C GLY A 131 -26.64 25.30 -2.21
N ASP A 132 -25.80 26.22 -2.67
CA ASP A 132 -25.01 25.91 -3.85
C ASP A 132 -24.45 24.50 -3.58
N ASP A 133 -25.01 23.50 -4.26
CA ASP A 133 -24.40 22.19 -4.43
C ASP A 133 -23.10 22.45 -5.22
N GLU A 134 -22.12 23.00 -4.52
CA GLU A 134 -20.74 23.09 -4.94
C GLU A 134 -20.36 21.64 -5.23
N PRO A 135 -20.13 21.28 -6.52
CA PRO A 135 -19.91 19.90 -6.92
C PRO A 135 -18.83 19.33 -6.03
N GLY A 136 -19.22 18.39 -5.16
CA GLY A 136 -18.51 18.00 -3.94
C GLY A 136 -17.02 18.22 -4.07
N GLY A 137 -16.55 19.33 -3.51
CA GLY A 137 -15.14 19.72 -3.57
C GLY A 137 -14.34 18.48 -3.21
N ALA A 138 -13.56 17.99 -4.18
CA ALA A 138 -12.83 16.74 -4.04
C ALA A 138 -12.18 16.73 -2.66
N PRO A 139 -12.41 15.68 -1.84
CA PRO A 139 -12.02 15.67 -0.44
C PRO A 139 -10.62 16.26 -0.29
N GLY A 140 -10.55 17.43 0.34
CA GLY A 140 -9.34 18.23 0.37
C GLY A 140 -8.19 17.35 0.87
N ALA A 141 -7.16 17.19 0.04
CA ALA A 141 -6.06 16.28 0.32
C ALA A 141 -5.57 16.48 1.76
N ALA A 142 -5.67 15.44 2.58
CA ALA A 142 -5.27 15.52 3.98
C ALA A 142 -3.82 16.06 4.06
N PRO A 143 -3.53 16.96 5.02
CA PRO A 143 -2.19 17.51 5.17
C PRO A 143 -1.17 16.39 5.40
N ILE A 144 -0.01 16.50 4.74
CA ILE A 144 1.07 15.50 4.82
C ILE A 144 1.53 15.41 6.28
N GLN A 145 1.13 14.36 6.98
CA GLN A 145 1.62 14.10 8.32
C GLN A 145 3.11 13.73 8.25
N GLY A 146 3.97 14.65 8.70
CA GLY A 146 5.44 14.49 8.70
C GLY A 146 6.18 15.08 7.51
N GLY A 147 5.49 15.82 6.62
CA GLY A 147 6.13 16.56 5.52
C GLY A 147 6.75 15.70 4.42
N TRP A 148 7.45 16.36 3.49
CA TRP A 148 8.22 15.70 2.42
C TRP A 148 9.45 14.98 2.99
N PRO A 149 9.84 13.81 2.43
CA PRO A 149 11.11 13.17 2.77
C PRO A 149 12.31 14.03 2.37
N GLU A 150 13.50 13.65 2.86
CA GLU A 150 14.78 14.25 2.45
C GLU A 150 15.03 14.06 0.94
N ALA A 151 15.85 14.91 0.33
CA ALA A 151 16.21 14.74 -1.09
C ALA A 151 17.00 13.44 -1.30
N GLY A 152 16.65 12.68 -2.34
CA GLY A 152 17.15 11.33 -2.60
C GLY A 152 16.44 10.23 -1.82
N ALA A 153 15.28 10.54 -1.21
CA ALA A 153 14.50 9.58 -0.43
C ALA A 153 13.03 9.54 -0.85
N SER A 154 12.40 8.42 -0.53
CA SER A 154 10.96 8.20 -0.65
C SER A 154 10.32 7.89 0.70
N ARG A 155 9.02 8.15 0.79
CA ARG A 155 8.18 7.75 1.92
C ARG A 155 6.86 7.24 1.39
N THR A 156 6.40 6.10 1.89
CA THR A 156 5.09 5.54 1.56
C THR A 156 4.27 5.40 2.84
N THR A 157 3.02 5.86 2.81
CA THR A 157 2.04 5.59 3.86
C THR A 157 0.92 4.73 3.27
N THR A 158 0.65 3.60 3.90
CA THR A 158 -0.38 2.65 3.53
C THR A 158 -1.40 2.60 4.66
N GLN A 159 -2.64 2.98 4.38
CA GLN A 159 -3.77 2.83 5.30
C GLN A 159 -4.59 1.62 4.85
N VAL A 160 -4.76 0.64 5.73
CA VAL A 160 -5.65 -0.50 5.50
C VAL A 160 -7.07 -0.10 5.89
N GLY A 161 -8.01 -0.26 4.96
CA GLY A 161 -9.44 -0.10 5.19
C GLY A 161 -10.10 -1.35 5.76
N ALA A 162 -11.30 -1.18 6.33
CA ALA A 162 -12.12 -2.26 6.89
C ALA A 162 -12.49 -3.35 5.86
N ASP A 163 -12.58 -2.96 4.60
CA ASP A 163 -12.90 -3.82 3.46
C ASP A 163 -11.66 -4.51 2.85
N GLY A 164 -10.47 -4.28 3.42
CA GLY A 164 -9.20 -4.80 2.91
C GLY A 164 -8.67 -4.04 1.69
N VAL A 165 -9.25 -2.89 1.33
CA VAL A 165 -8.66 -1.96 0.35
C VAL A 165 -7.55 -1.16 1.04
N LEU A 166 -6.46 -0.93 0.33
CA LEU A 166 -5.36 -0.09 0.81
C LEU A 166 -5.42 1.29 0.18
N ASP A 167 -5.55 2.35 0.97
CA ASP A 167 -5.30 3.72 0.51
C ASP A 167 -3.80 4.00 0.68
N VAL A 168 -3.11 4.23 -0.43
CA VAL A 168 -1.65 4.42 -0.43
C VAL A 168 -1.29 5.81 -0.94
N THR A 169 -0.37 6.46 -0.24
CA THR A 169 0.29 7.68 -0.71
C THR A 169 1.80 7.52 -0.64
N HIS A 170 2.47 7.76 -1.76
CA HIS A 170 3.91 7.67 -1.94
C HIS A 170 4.45 9.07 -2.28
N TRP A 171 5.34 9.60 -1.43
CA TRP A 171 6.10 10.83 -1.66
C TRP A 171 7.53 10.49 -2.07
N ILE A 172 7.98 11.07 -3.18
CA ILE A 172 9.32 10.91 -3.73
C ILE A 172 9.95 12.31 -3.79
N HIS A 173 11.13 12.47 -3.22
CA HIS A 173 11.91 13.70 -3.35
C HIS A 173 13.23 13.37 -4.03
N ALA A 174 13.29 13.57 -5.34
CA ALA A 174 14.46 13.26 -6.15
C ALA A 174 15.57 14.31 -5.95
N THR A 175 16.84 13.89 -6.07
CA THR A 175 18.00 14.81 -6.08
C THR A 175 18.20 15.49 -7.42
N GLU A 176 17.77 14.83 -8.49
CA GLU A 176 17.84 15.33 -9.87
C GLU A 176 16.42 15.51 -10.41
N PRO A 177 16.18 16.53 -11.25
CA PRO A 177 14.89 16.70 -11.91
C PRO A 177 14.53 15.47 -12.74
N LEU A 178 13.25 15.07 -12.68
CA LEU A 178 12.69 13.97 -13.43
C LEU A 178 11.65 14.50 -14.44
N ASP A 179 11.59 13.90 -15.61
CA ASP A 179 10.58 14.20 -16.64
C ASP A 179 9.49 13.13 -16.72
N GLU A 180 9.72 11.98 -16.10
CA GLU A 180 8.87 10.81 -16.17
C GLU A 180 8.93 10.00 -14.87
N LEU A 181 7.83 9.32 -14.56
CA LEU A 181 7.75 8.33 -13.50
C LEU A 181 7.09 7.07 -14.05
N ASP A 182 7.76 5.93 -13.95
CA ASP A 182 7.15 4.63 -14.21
C ASP A 182 6.55 4.07 -12.92
N VAL A 183 5.32 3.57 -13.02
CA VAL A 183 4.58 2.94 -11.92
C VAL A 183 4.12 1.56 -12.37
N ALA A 184 4.42 0.53 -11.58
CA ALA A 184 4.06 -0.85 -11.89
C ALA A 184 3.43 -1.56 -10.69
N LEU A 185 2.57 -2.54 -10.98
CA LEU A 185 2.06 -3.47 -9.97
C LEU A 185 3.20 -4.40 -9.53
N PRO A 186 3.37 -4.65 -8.22
CA PRO A 186 4.40 -5.53 -7.73
C PRO A 186 4.11 -6.98 -8.12
N GLU A 187 5.15 -7.75 -8.40
CA GLU A 187 5.04 -9.18 -8.64
C GLU A 187 4.73 -9.91 -7.33
N LEU A 188 3.57 -10.57 -7.26
CA LEU A 188 3.17 -11.40 -6.13
C LEU A 188 3.42 -12.89 -6.41
N PRO A 189 3.71 -13.69 -5.36
CA PRO A 189 3.70 -15.14 -5.48
C PRO A 189 2.30 -15.66 -5.82
N ASP A 190 2.25 -16.88 -6.35
CA ASP A 190 1.02 -17.66 -6.56
C ASP A 190 -0.01 -17.05 -7.53
N GLY A 191 0.38 -16.06 -8.33
CA GLY A 191 -0.47 -15.45 -9.35
C GLY A 191 -1.65 -14.67 -8.78
N VAL A 192 -1.53 -14.21 -7.53
CA VAL A 192 -2.51 -13.31 -6.91
C VAL A 192 -2.57 -12.01 -7.72
N SER A 193 -3.77 -11.64 -8.17
CA SER A 193 -4.00 -10.39 -8.89
C SER A 193 -4.24 -9.23 -7.94
N ILE A 194 -3.49 -8.15 -8.11
CA ILE A 194 -3.74 -6.85 -7.48
C ILE A 194 -4.20 -5.89 -8.58
N ASP A 195 -5.18 -5.06 -8.27
CA ASP A 195 -5.53 -3.91 -9.09
C ASP A 195 -5.19 -2.62 -8.34
N ALA A 196 -4.67 -1.63 -9.06
CA ALA A 196 -4.53 -0.27 -8.58
C ALA A 196 -5.57 0.62 -9.26
N SER A 197 -6.33 1.37 -8.47
CA SER A 197 -7.35 2.30 -8.96
C SER A 197 -7.16 3.69 -8.35
N ALA A 198 -7.86 4.67 -8.92
CA ALA A 198 -7.74 6.08 -8.52
C ALA A 198 -6.29 6.58 -8.51
N VAL A 199 -5.46 6.08 -9.43
CA VAL A 199 -4.04 6.46 -9.50
C VAL A 199 -3.93 7.92 -9.92
N GLU A 200 -3.34 8.73 -9.04
CA GLU A 200 -3.06 10.14 -9.27
C GLU A 200 -1.58 10.43 -9.01
N VAL A 201 -0.92 11.03 -10.00
CA VAL A 201 0.46 11.50 -9.88
C VAL A 201 0.46 13.03 -9.92
N VAL A 202 1.06 13.65 -8.89
CA VAL A 202 1.25 15.10 -8.78
C VAL A 202 2.74 15.39 -8.65
N ALA A 203 3.30 16.12 -9.62
CA ALA A 203 4.71 16.49 -9.72
C ALA A 203 4.85 18.00 -9.52
N ASP A 204 5.56 18.43 -8.48
CA ASP A 204 5.72 19.84 -8.04
C ASP A 204 4.40 20.62 -8.01
N GLY A 205 3.35 19.97 -7.52
CA GLY A 205 2.00 20.55 -7.39
C GLY A 205 1.16 20.51 -8.67
N ARG A 206 1.68 19.96 -9.77
CA ARG A 206 0.96 19.82 -11.04
C ARG A 206 0.60 18.36 -11.28
N ARG A 207 -0.65 18.09 -11.64
CA ARG A 207 -1.09 16.74 -12.00
C ARG A 207 -0.40 16.30 -13.31
N ALA A 208 0.21 15.12 -13.29
CA ALA A 208 0.79 14.48 -14.46
C ALA A 208 -0.29 13.75 -15.29
N SER A 209 -0.02 13.55 -16.57
CA SER A 209 -0.93 12.78 -17.44
C SER A 209 -0.60 11.29 -17.37
N GLY A 210 -1.63 10.44 -17.23
CA GLY A 210 -1.50 8.99 -17.24
C GLY A 210 -2.82 8.29 -16.92
N PRO A 211 -2.85 6.95 -16.92
CA PRO A 211 -4.05 6.19 -16.58
C PRO A 211 -4.39 6.31 -15.09
N ALA A 212 -5.68 6.25 -14.76
CA ALA A 212 -6.14 6.24 -13.37
C ALA A 212 -6.32 4.82 -12.80
N MET A 213 -6.03 3.79 -13.60
CA MET A 213 -6.22 2.38 -13.24
C MET A 213 -5.11 1.53 -13.86
N LEU A 214 -4.56 0.60 -13.07
CA LEU A 214 -3.56 -0.40 -13.47
C LEU A 214 -4.08 -1.77 -13.06
N THR A 215 -4.22 -2.68 -14.01
CA THR A 215 -4.77 -4.02 -13.77
C THR A 215 -3.79 -5.14 -14.10
N PHE A 216 -2.90 -4.97 -15.09
CA PHE A 216 -1.96 -6.03 -15.48
C PHE A 216 -0.61 -5.52 -16.01
N SER A 217 -0.33 -4.22 -15.91
CA SER A 217 0.84 -3.61 -16.55
C SER A 217 1.40 -2.44 -15.74
N SER A 218 2.61 -2.04 -16.10
CA SER A 218 3.14 -0.73 -15.75
C SER A 218 2.46 0.39 -16.55
N ALA A 219 2.61 1.62 -16.06
CA ALA A 219 2.27 2.84 -16.78
C ALA A 219 3.31 3.91 -16.49
N SER A 220 3.51 4.79 -17.48
CA SER A 220 4.43 5.91 -17.37
C SER A 220 3.65 7.22 -17.29
N TYR A 221 4.10 8.11 -16.42
CA TYR A 221 3.50 9.42 -16.17
C TYR A 221 4.51 10.50 -16.50
N ALA A 222 4.19 11.32 -17.51
CA ALA A 222 5.07 12.39 -17.96
C ALA A 222 4.78 13.73 -17.25
N PHE A 223 5.84 14.45 -16.94
CA PHE A 223 5.86 15.82 -16.41
C PHE A 223 7.15 16.52 -16.87
N SER A 224 7.60 17.59 -16.22
CA SER A 224 8.82 18.32 -16.66
C SER A 224 9.61 18.79 -15.46
N ASP A 225 10.88 18.39 -15.41
CA ASP A 225 11.88 18.82 -14.42
C ASP A 225 11.39 18.77 -12.96
N ALA A 226 10.61 17.76 -12.58
CA ALA A 226 10.04 17.70 -11.24
C ALA A 226 10.98 17.05 -10.23
N THR A 227 11.00 17.58 -9.01
CA THR A 227 11.81 17.01 -7.91
C THR A 227 10.97 16.45 -6.77
N ARG A 228 9.71 16.90 -6.62
CA ARG A 228 8.78 16.39 -5.61
C ARG A 228 7.57 15.78 -6.26
N ILE A 229 7.45 14.46 -6.13
CA ILE A 229 6.38 13.70 -6.77
C ILE A 229 5.56 13.01 -5.70
N ARG A 230 4.23 13.13 -5.79
CA ARG A 230 3.27 12.42 -4.95
C ARG A 230 2.45 11.49 -5.83
N VAL A 231 2.41 10.23 -5.48
CA VAL A 231 1.55 9.22 -6.10
C VAL A 231 0.52 8.77 -5.06
N SER A 232 -0.77 8.83 -5.39
CA SER A 232 -1.84 8.32 -4.52
C SER A 232 -2.73 7.36 -5.29
N TYR A 233 -3.14 6.27 -4.67
CA TYR A 233 -3.93 5.20 -5.30
C TYR A 233 -4.58 4.29 -4.26
N GLN A 234 -5.50 3.47 -4.74
CA GLN A 234 -6.14 2.39 -3.99
C GLN A 234 -5.70 1.03 -4.52
N LEU A 235 -5.24 0.15 -3.64
CA LEU A 235 -4.95 -1.25 -3.99
C LEU A 235 -6.06 -2.17 -3.51
N SER A 236 -6.60 -2.97 -4.43
CA SER A 236 -7.52 -4.07 -4.12
C SER A 236 -6.87 -5.42 -4.43
N GLY A 237 -7.21 -6.46 -3.65
CA GLY A 237 -6.58 -7.78 -3.75
C GLY A 237 -5.22 -7.90 -3.04
N ALA A 238 -4.73 -6.81 -2.44
CA ALA A 238 -3.47 -6.78 -1.68
C ALA A 238 -3.60 -7.30 -0.24
N VAL A 239 -4.81 -7.67 0.22
CA VAL A 239 -5.07 -8.20 1.56
C VAL A 239 -5.69 -9.58 1.46
N GLU A 240 -5.02 -10.58 2.04
CA GLU A 240 -5.56 -11.93 2.20
C GLU A 240 -6.26 -12.04 3.56
N LEU A 241 -7.59 -12.14 3.55
CA LEU A 241 -8.40 -12.27 4.77
C LEU A 241 -8.27 -13.68 5.37
N SER A 242 -8.16 -13.74 6.70
CA SER A 242 -8.08 -15.02 7.41
C SER A 242 -9.44 -15.71 7.48
N SER A 243 -9.48 -16.98 7.06
CA SER A 243 -10.67 -17.82 7.18
C SER A 243 -10.96 -18.27 8.62
N SER A 244 -9.97 -18.20 9.52
CA SER A 244 -10.09 -18.61 10.93
C SER A 244 -10.28 -17.45 11.91
N ALA A 245 -9.98 -16.22 11.49
CA ALA A 245 -10.12 -15.00 12.27
C ALA A 245 -10.64 -13.89 11.35
N PRO A 246 -11.97 -13.70 11.25
CA PRO A 246 -12.58 -12.85 10.21
C PRO A 246 -12.21 -11.36 10.32
N ASP A 247 -11.69 -10.96 11.48
CA ASP A 247 -11.17 -9.62 11.78
C ASP A 247 -9.69 -9.46 11.39
N ARG A 248 -9.04 -10.46 10.77
CA ARG A 248 -7.61 -10.44 10.47
C ARG A 248 -7.31 -10.57 8.99
N GLY A 249 -6.31 -9.84 8.55
CA GLY A 249 -5.78 -9.89 7.18
C GLY A 249 -4.25 -9.94 7.14
N LEU A 250 -3.73 -10.47 6.04
CA LEU A 250 -2.33 -10.38 5.67
C LEU A 250 -2.20 -9.43 4.46
N VAL A 251 -1.58 -8.28 4.67
CA VAL A 251 -1.23 -7.34 3.60
C VAL A 251 -0.02 -7.89 2.85
N THR A 252 -0.21 -8.35 1.61
CA THR A 252 0.82 -9.06 0.82
C THR A 252 1.77 -8.11 0.07
N THR A 253 1.32 -6.88 -0.18
CA THR A 253 2.11 -5.74 -0.64
C THR A 253 1.57 -4.44 -0.02
N THR A 254 2.43 -3.46 0.20
CA THR A 254 2.09 -2.15 0.75
C THR A 254 2.25 -0.99 -0.24
N THR A 255 2.83 -1.25 -1.42
CA THR A 255 3.12 -0.23 -2.44
C THR A 255 3.17 -0.80 -3.85
N LEU A 256 3.02 0.08 -4.84
CA LEU A 256 3.44 -0.10 -6.23
C LEU A 256 4.95 0.06 -6.36
N ASP A 257 5.51 -0.55 -7.40
CA ASP A 257 6.90 -0.34 -7.81
C ASP A 257 7.00 0.98 -8.58
N VAL A 258 7.95 1.83 -8.19
CA VAL A 258 8.17 3.13 -8.82
C VAL A 258 9.61 3.26 -9.29
N SER A 259 9.80 3.84 -10.48
CA SER A 259 11.11 4.12 -11.06
C SER A 259 11.21 5.58 -11.50
N PRO A 260 12.34 6.28 -11.21
CA PRO A 260 13.56 5.76 -10.61
C PRO A 260 13.47 5.54 -9.09
N VAL A 261 14.14 4.49 -8.61
CA VAL A 261 14.23 4.13 -7.19
C VAL A 261 15.14 5.12 -6.45
N GLN A 262 14.77 5.46 -5.21
CA GLN A 262 15.51 6.39 -4.36
C GLN A 262 16.56 5.67 -3.49
N GLY A 263 17.51 6.40 -2.90
CA GLY A 263 18.56 5.78 -2.07
C GLY A 263 18.08 5.34 -0.68
N THR A 264 16.92 5.81 -0.26
CA THR A 264 16.27 5.46 1.02
C THR A 264 14.76 5.46 0.82
N ASP A 265 14.07 4.48 1.40
CA ASP A 265 12.61 4.39 1.41
C ASP A 265 12.11 4.18 2.84
N THR A 266 11.10 4.96 3.27
CA THR A 266 10.45 4.78 4.57
C THR A 266 9.00 4.39 4.36
N ARG A 267 8.60 3.21 4.83
CA ARG A 267 7.21 2.76 4.72
C ARG A 267 6.52 2.80 6.07
N VAL A 268 5.33 3.35 6.10
CA VAL A 268 4.45 3.44 7.26
C VAL A 268 3.18 2.66 6.95
N VAL A 269 2.88 1.66 7.75
CA VAL A 269 1.64 0.87 7.63
C VAL A 269 0.72 1.20 8.80
N ARG A 270 -0.53 1.53 8.48
CA ARG A 270 -1.58 1.88 9.43
C ARG A 270 -2.78 0.98 9.22
N SER A 271 -3.40 0.56 10.31
CA SER A 271 -4.69 -0.14 10.33
C SER A 271 -5.39 0.19 11.66
N GLU A 272 -6.53 -0.44 11.95
CA GLU A 272 -7.08 -0.47 13.31
C GLU A 272 -6.05 -1.02 14.30
N ALA A 273 -5.39 -2.13 13.93
CA ALA A 273 -4.18 -2.57 14.60
C ALA A 273 -3.25 -3.30 13.61
N VAL A 274 -1.96 -3.00 13.71
CA VAL A 274 -0.90 -3.72 12.99
C VAL A 274 -0.21 -4.64 13.98
N LEU A 275 -0.30 -5.94 13.71
CA LEU A 275 0.12 -7.01 14.62
C LEU A 275 1.61 -7.33 14.48
N SER A 276 2.13 -7.26 13.26
CA SER A 276 3.54 -7.48 12.94
C SER A 276 3.87 -7.02 11.52
N LEU A 277 5.13 -6.62 11.30
CA LEU A 277 5.71 -6.43 9.97
C LEU A 277 6.82 -7.44 9.68
N ALA A 278 6.93 -7.83 8.41
CA ALA A 278 8.04 -8.63 7.92
C ALA A 278 8.49 -8.15 6.53
N CYS A 279 9.79 -8.29 6.26
CA CYS A 279 10.44 -7.82 5.05
C CYS A 279 11.13 -8.97 4.33
N ALA A 280 11.20 -8.89 3.00
CA ALA A 280 12.01 -9.77 2.18
C ALA A 280 12.57 -8.98 0.98
N PRO A 281 13.85 -9.16 0.61
CA PRO A 281 14.42 -8.48 -0.55
C PRO A 281 13.67 -8.77 -1.87
N THR A 282 13.15 -9.99 -2.02
CA THR A 282 12.39 -10.43 -3.20
C THR A 282 11.21 -11.33 -2.79
N ALA A 283 10.28 -11.58 -3.71
CA ALA A 283 9.12 -12.45 -3.48
C ALA A 283 9.50 -13.89 -3.09
N GLU A 284 10.64 -14.40 -3.59
CA GLU A 284 11.13 -15.76 -3.36
C GLU A 284 11.93 -15.91 -2.06
N THR A 285 12.27 -14.80 -1.40
CA THR A 285 13.08 -14.82 -0.18
C THR A 285 12.20 -15.00 1.05
N SER A 286 12.72 -15.69 2.08
CA SER A 286 12.03 -15.83 3.35
C SER A 286 11.78 -14.45 3.98
N LEU A 287 10.58 -14.28 4.53
CA LEU A 287 10.22 -13.09 5.30
C LEU A 287 10.93 -13.10 6.66
N GLU A 288 11.52 -11.97 7.03
CA GLU A 288 12.12 -11.73 8.34
C GLU A 288 11.39 -10.59 9.08
N PRO A 289 11.22 -10.66 10.40
CA PRO A 289 10.64 -9.55 11.17
C PRO A 289 11.39 -8.25 10.91
N CYS A 290 10.66 -7.17 10.65
CA CYS A 290 11.25 -5.86 10.39
C CYS A 290 10.36 -4.73 10.91
N GLY A 291 10.89 -3.51 10.88
CA GLY A 291 10.19 -2.32 11.31
C GLY A 291 9.99 -2.21 12.82
N GLU A 292 9.46 -1.08 13.24
CA GLU A 292 9.18 -0.73 14.61
C GLU A 292 7.74 -0.23 14.73
N SER A 293 7.02 -0.70 15.75
CA SER A 293 5.76 -0.10 16.15
C SER A 293 6.03 1.21 16.88
N ASP A 294 5.27 2.25 16.62
CA ASP A 294 5.27 3.45 17.45
C ASP A 294 3.99 3.59 18.31
N ALA A 295 3.82 4.75 18.93
CA ALA A 295 2.75 5.01 19.89
C ALA A 295 1.36 5.22 19.25
N ASP A 296 1.28 5.43 17.94
CA ASP A 296 0.04 5.77 17.23
C ASP A 296 -0.53 4.56 16.45
N ASP A 297 -0.22 3.34 16.89
CA ASP A 297 -0.61 2.08 16.26
C ASP A 297 -0.16 1.94 14.78
N GLN A 298 0.84 2.72 14.37
CA GLN A 298 1.48 2.60 13.07
C GLN A 298 2.81 1.85 13.20
N TRP A 299 3.15 1.11 12.16
CA TRP A 299 4.46 0.48 12.05
C TRP A 299 5.27 1.16 10.97
N THR A 300 6.51 1.47 11.28
CA THR A 300 7.45 2.13 10.38
C THR A 300 8.61 1.21 10.07
N VAL A 301 8.98 1.09 8.80
CA VAL A 301 10.21 0.44 8.35
C VAL A 301 11.02 1.38 7.48
N ARG A 302 12.32 1.42 7.71
CA ARG A 302 13.28 2.17 6.90
C ARG A 302 14.13 1.19 6.10
N LEU A 303 14.12 1.33 4.79
CA LEU A 303 14.85 0.53 3.82
C LEU A 303 15.95 1.39 3.20
N THR A 304 17.16 0.85 3.07
CA THR A 304 18.33 1.57 2.54
C THR A 304 19.20 0.66 1.68
N GLY A 305 19.97 1.27 0.77
CA GLY A 305 20.91 0.53 -0.07
C GLY A 305 20.23 -0.57 -0.89
N PRO A 306 20.70 -1.84 -0.80
CA PRO A 306 20.12 -2.94 -1.58
C PRO A 306 18.72 -3.36 -1.13
N ASP A 307 18.29 -2.93 0.06
CA ASP A 307 16.96 -3.25 0.60
C ASP A 307 15.89 -2.26 0.12
N VAL A 308 16.26 -1.19 -0.60
CA VAL A 308 15.25 -0.32 -1.21
C VAL A 308 14.48 -1.11 -2.26
N GLY A 309 13.16 -1.05 -2.16
CA GLY A 309 12.27 -1.87 -2.99
C GLY A 309 11.97 -3.25 -2.38
N ALA A 310 12.54 -3.60 -1.22
CA ALA A 310 12.19 -4.83 -0.53
C ALA A 310 10.67 -4.94 -0.32
N ARG A 311 10.16 -6.16 -0.43
CA ARG A 311 8.78 -6.49 -0.13
C ARG A 311 8.52 -6.31 1.36
N VAL A 312 7.44 -5.63 1.70
CA VAL A 312 6.97 -5.46 3.08
C VAL A 312 5.58 -6.07 3.19
N VAL A 313 5.41 -6.95 4.17
CA VAL A 313 4.18 -7.69 4.48
C VAL A 313 3.74 -7.32 5.89
N ALA A 314 2.44 -7.17 6.11
CA ALA A 314 1.88 -6.81 7.41
C ALA A 314 0.76 -7.77 7.82
N ALA A 315 0.79 -8.27 9.05
CA ALA A 315 -0.39 -8.89 9.66
C ALA A 315 -1.18 -7.79 10.36
N VAL A 316 -2.48 -7.68 10.06
CA VAL A 316 -3.32 -6.56 10.50
C VAL A 316 -4.69 -7.04 10.96
N THR A 317 -5.37 -6.19 11.71
CA THR A 317 -6.81 -6.27 11.97
C THR A 317 -7.57 -5.44 10.92
N VAL A 318 -8.73 -5.91 10.47
CA VAL A 318 -9.64 -5.22 9.55
C VAL A 318 -11.05 -5.25 10.16
N SER A 319 -11.62 -4.09 10.51
CA SER A 319 -12.98 -3.99 11.07
C SER A 319 -13.70 -2.69 10.73
#